data_AF-A0A934H1A5-F1
#
_entry.id   AF-A0A934H1A5-F1
#
_cell.length_a   1.000
_cell.length_b   1.000
_cell.length_c   1.000
_cell.angle_alpha   90.00
_cell.angle_beta   90.00
_cell.angle_gamma   90.00
#
_symmetry.space_group_name_H-M   'P 1'
#
loop_
_entity.id
_entity.type
_entity.pdbx_description
1 polymer ?
#
loop_
_entity_poly.entity_id
_entity_poly.type
_entity_poly.pdbx_seq_one_letter_code
_entity_poly.pdbx_strand_id
1 'polypeptide(L)'
;MKSFLQFSSRFILAHVVTYIGVGVLAFLFLTREFFNPDGIAAQIMRTPDQPDLWRHVTIWMLPFQILRGFLIASVLFPFLSCLQSWPYWKRVVTIGGLYIILGQWASTVAGSGTIEGWLILKPEFTTLPVVIKAMVEGFIQGLVLSAWISKSIDSIKL
;
A
#
# COMPACT_ATOMS: atom_id res chain seq x y z
N MET A 1 -5.56 -17.51 -19.71
CA MET A 1 -6.06 -16.11 -19.80
C MET A 1 -7.22 -15.82 -18.84
N LYS A 2 -8.25 -16.66 -18.76
CA LYS A 2 -9.38 -16.48 -17.82
C LYS A 2 -8.94 -16.40 -16.34
N SER A 3 -8.05 -17.29 -15.90
CA SER A 3 -7.55 -17.32 -14.53
C SER A 3 -6.73 -16.09 -14.17
N PHE A 4 -5.95 -15.55 -15.14
CA PHE A 4 -5.23 -14.29 -14.97
C PHE A 4 -6.19 -13.12 -14.74
N LEU A 5 -7.21 -12.96 -15.60
CA LEU A 5 -8.20 -11.90 -15.46
C LEU A 5 -8.97 -12.00 -14.13
N GLN A 6 -9.29 -13.22 -13.68
CA GLN A 6 -9.94 -13.43 -12.39
C GLN A 6 -9.02 -13.07 -11.22
N PHE A 7 -7.75 -13.47 -11.27
CA PHE A 7 -6.78 -13.15 -10.24
C PHE A 7 -6.49 -11.64 -10.18
N SER A 8 -6.19 -11.02 -11.32
CA SER A 8 -5.84 -9.61 -11.39
C SER A 8 -6.99 -8.70 -11.02
N SER A 9 -8.22 -8.97 -11.46
CA SER A 9 -9.40 -8.18 -11.06
C SER A 9 -9.66 -8.24 -9.54
N ARG A 10 -9.55 -9.42 -8.93
CA ARG A 10 -9.68 -9.58 -7.47
C ARG A 10 -8.56 -8.87 -6.72
N PHE A 11 -7.33 -8.95 -7.23
CA PHE A 11 -6.19 -8.27 -6.66
C PHE A 11 -6.33 -6.75 -6.72
N ILE A 12 -6.67 -6.21 -7.89
CA ILE A 12 -6.92 -4.77 -8.09
C ILE A 12 -8.02 -4.29 -7.14
N LEU A 13 -9.14 -5.01 -7.07
CA LEU A 13 -10.24 -4.63 -6.20
C LEU A 13 -9.81 -4.57 -4.74
N ALA A 14 -9.18 -5.64 -4.23
CA ALA A 14 -8.72 -5.66 -2.84
C ALA A 14 -7.70 -4.55 -2.60
N HIS A 15 -6.74 -4.34 -3.51
CA HIS A 15 -5.71 -3.31 -3.38
C HIS A 15 -6.29 -1.90 -3.35
N VAL A 16 -7.20 -1.57 -4.27
CA VAL A 16 -7.85 -0.25 -4.31
C VAL A 16 -8.63 -0.01 -3.02
N VAL A 17 -9.43 -0.99 -2.58
CA VAL A 17 -10.27 -0.86 -1.39
C VAL A 17 -9.41 -0.72 -0.14
N THR A 18 -8.38 -1.55 0.03
CA THR A 18 -7.54 -1.49 1.23
C THR A 18 -6.65 -0.25 1.24
N TYR A 19 -6.04 0.10 0.11
CA TYR A 19 -5.17 1.27 0.02
C TYR A 19 -5.96 2.56 0.30
N ILE A 20 -7.05 2.80 -0.42
CA ILE A 20 -7.84 4.02 -0.24
C ILE A 20 -8.55 4.01 1.11
N GLY A 21 -9.18 2.89 1.49
CA GLY A 21 -9.93 2.80 2.73
C GLY A 21 -9.06 3.00 3.97
N VAL A 22 -7.94 2.26 4.07
CA VAL A 22 -7.01 2.41 5.19
C VAL A 22 -6.30 3.76 5.13
N GLY A 23 -5.97 4.27 3.94
CA GLY A 23 -5.35 5.59 3.79
C GLY A 23 -6.25 6.72 4.26
N VAL A 24 -7.56 6.67 3.96
CA VAL A 24 -8.54 7.64 4.49
C VAL A 24 -8.62 7.55 6.01
N LEU A 25 -8.67 6.35 6.59
CA LEU A 25 -8.69 6.18 8.04
C LEU A 25 -7.39 6.70 8.69
N ALA A 26 -6.23 6.37 8.12
CA ALA A 26 -4.95 6.86 8.61
C ALA A 26 -4.86 8.38 8.53
N PHE A 27 -5.31 8.98 7.43
CA PHE A 27 -5.41 10.43 7.28
C PHE A 27 -6.26 11.05 8.39
N LEU A 28 -7.46 10.52 8.64
CA LEU A 28 -8.38 11.10 9.63
C LEU A 28 -7.91 10.94 11.07
N PHE A 29 -7.28 9.82 11.42
CA PHE A 29 -7.00 9.44 12.81
C PHE A 29 -5.54 9.53 13.23
N LEU A 30 -4.58 9.50 12.29
CA LEU A 30 -3.15 9.36 12.61
C LEU A 30 -2.27 10.43 11.99
N THR A 31 -2.55 10.85 10.76
CA THR A 31 -1.60 11.63 9.96
C THR A 31 -2.13 13.00 9.53
N ARG A 32 -3.34 13.40 9.95
CA ARG A 32 -3.95 14.68 9.55
C ARG A 32 -3.03 15.86 9.76
N GLU A 33 -2.36 15.94 10.91
CA GLU A 33 -1.48 17.05 11.24
C GLU A 33 -0.25 17.16 10.30
N PHE A 34 0.15 16.07 9.65
CA PHE A 34 1.26 16.12 8.68
C PHE A 34 0.89 16.93 7.44
N PHE A 35 -0.41 17.00 7.11
CA PHE A 35 -0.93 17.68 5.92
C PHE A 35 -1.32 19.14 6.15
N ASN A 36 -1.21 19.65 7.38
CA ASN A 36 -1.37 21.08 7.67
C ASN A 36 -0.35 21.92 6.87
N PRO A 37 -0.56 23.22 6.68
CA PRO A 37 0.34 24.07 5.87
C PRO A 37 1.80 24.04 6.32
N ASP A 38 2.03 24.00 7.64
CA ASP A 38 3.36 23.93 8.24
C ASP A 38 3.80 22.49 8.57
N GLY A 39 3.01 21.50 8.16
CA GLY A 39 3.22 20.08 8.42
C GLY A 39 4.33 19.48 7.55
N ILE A 40 4.89 18.36 8.01
CA ILE A 40 5.98 17.68 7.30
C ILE A 40 5.58 17.21 5.89
N ALA A 41 4.31 16.84 5.66
CA ALA A 41 3.87 16.42 4.34
C ALA A 41 3.74 17.62 3.38
N ALA A 42 3.40 18.81 3.87
CA ALA A 42 3.28 20.01 3.04
C ALA A 42 4.61 20.45 2.40
N GLN A 43 5.75 20.01 2.94
CA GLN A 43 7.07 20.28 2.38
C GLN A 43 7.37 19.51 1.09
N ILE A 44 6.66 18.41 0.83
CA ILE A 44 7.01 17.45 -0.24
C ILE A 44 5.81 16.89 -1.01
N MET A 45 4.62 16.86 -0.41
CA MET A 45 3.41 16.28 -0.98
C MET A 45 2.44 17.36 -1.46
N ARG A 46 1.58 16.98 -2.39
CA ARG A 46 0.39 17.79 -2.73
C ARG A 46 -0.60 17.66 -1.59
N THR A 47 -0.97 18.75 -0.92
CA THR A 47 -1.86 18.74 0.25
C THR A 47 -3.21 19.40 -0.06
N PRO A 48 -4.26 19.13 0.74
CA PRO A 48 -5.57 19.75 0.57
C PRO A 48 -5.57 21.29 0.61
N ASP A 49 -4.59 21.90 1.27
CA ASP A 49 -4.44 23.36 1.36
C ASP A 49 -4.00 24.02 0.04
N GLN A 50 -3.64 23.22 -0.98
CA GLN A 50 -3.28 23.69 -2.32
C GLN A 50 -4.26 23.09 -3.36
N PRO A 51 -5.47 23.66 -3.53
CA PRO A 51 -6.57 23.02 -4.26
C PRO A 51 -6.22 22.62 -5.70
N ASP A 52 -5.46 23.46 -6.41
CA ASP A 52 -5.05 23.20 -7.79
C ASP A 52 -4.12 22.00 -7.91
N LEU A 53 -3.18 21.83 -6.97
CA LEU A 53 -2.30 20.66 -6.90
C LEU A 53 -3.05 19.44 -6.36
N TRP A 54 -3.90 19.61 -5.36
CA TRP A 54 -4.69 18.54 -4.75
C TRP A 54 -5.65 17.89 -5.74
N ARG A 55 -6.21 18.68 -6.67
CA ARG A 55 -7.06 18.19 -7.75
C ARG A 55 -6.41 17.04 -8.52
N HIS A 56 -5.10 17.12 -8.76
CA HIS A 56 -4.37 16.02 -9.40
C HIS A 56 -4.45 14.73 -8.56
N VAL A 57 -4.22 14.81 -7.25
CA VAL A 57 -4.30 13.64 -6.36
C VAL A 57 -5.70 13.03 -6.41
N THR A 58 -6.74 13.85 -6.31
CA THR A 58 -8.12 13.34 -6.32
C THR A 58 -8.52 12.66 -7.62
N ILE A 59 -8.03 13.15 -8.77
CA ILE A 59 -8.34 12.59 -10.09
C ILE A 59 -7.54 11.30 -10.33
N TRP A 60 -6.26 11.31 -9.99
CA TRP A 60 -5.32 10.23 -10.33
C TRP A 60 -5.19 9.15 -9.25
N MET A 61 -5.75 9.34 -8.06
CA MET A 61 -5.71 8.36 -6.97
C MET A 61 -6.19 6.98 -7.44
N LEU A 62 -7.42 6.89 -7.95
CA LEU A 62 -7.99 5.62 -8.37
C LEU A 62 -7.25 5.00 -9.58
N PRO A 63 -6.97 5.73 -10.68
CA PRO A 63 -6.19 5.20 -11.79
C PRO A 63 -4.82 4.64 -11.38
N PHE A 64 -4.08 5.35 -10.52
CA PHE A 64 -2.77 4.86 -10.07
C PHE A 64 -2.87 3.65 -9.15
N GLN A 65 -3.88 3.56 -8.29
CA GLN A 65 -4.07 2.33 -7.50
C GLN A 65 -4.49 1.15 -8.37
N ILE A 66 -5.31 1.36 -9.41
CA ILE A 66 -5.63 0.29 -10.36
C ILE A 66 -4.36 -0.21 -11.05
N LEU A 67 -3.53 0.70 -11.57
CA LEU A 67 -2.27 0.35 -12.21
C LEU A 67 -1.34 -0.40 -11.25
N ARG A 68 -1.18 0.08 -10.02
CA ARG A 68 -0.32 -0.52 -9.01
C ARG A 68 -0.81 -1.93 -8.62
N GLY A 69 -2.11 -2.10 -8.40
CA GLY A 69 -2.72 -3.41 -8.14
C GLY A 69 -2.52 -4.38 -9.31
N PHE A 70 -2.66 -3.91 -10.55
CA PHE A 70 -2.43 -4.72 -11.75
C PHE A 70 -0.97 -5.18 -11.88
N LEU A 71 -0.01 -4.28 -11.64
CA LEU A 71 1.42 -4.61 -11.69
C LEU A 71 1.79 -5.67 -10.65
N ILE A 72 1.32 -5.50 -9.41
CA ILE A 72 1.57 -6.48 -8.34
C ILE A 72 0.93 -7.83 -8.69
N ALA A 73 -0.31 -7.83 -9.18
CA ALA A 73 -0.97 -9.06 -9.61
C ALA A 73 -0.23 -9.76 -10.75
N SER A 74 0.31 -9.01 -11.70
CA SER A 74 1.07 -9.58 -12.82
C SER A 74 2.34 -10.29 -12.35
N VAL A 75 3.03 -9.74 -11.35
CA VAL A 75 4.21 -10.36 -10.74
C VAL A 75 3.85 -11.58 -9.90
N LEU A 76 2.72 -11.56 -9.19
CA LEU A 76 2.30 -12.68 -8.33
C LEU A 76 1.63 -13.83 -9.10
N PHE A 77 1.01 -13.56 -10.25
CA PHE A 77 0.24 -14.56 -11.00
C PHE A 77 1.03 -15.84 -11.36
N PRO A 78 2.30 -15.77 -11.82
CA PRO A 78 3.11 -16.97 -12.06
C PRO A 78 3.23 -17.90 -10.85
N PHE A 79 3.04 -17.39 -9.64
CA PHE A 79 3.11 -18.15 -8.39
C PHE A 79 1.74 -18.60 -7.88
N LEU A 80 0.65 -18.37 -8.62
CA LEU A 80 -0.71 -18.65 -8.15
C LEU A 80 -0.91 -20.11 -7.74
N SER A 81 -0.42 -21.08 -8.53
CA SER A 81 -0.53 -22.51 -8.22
C SER A 81 0.20 -22.87 -6.91
N CYS A 82 1.36 -22.25 -6.67
CA CYS A 82 2.13 -22.44 -5.46
C CYS A 82 1.41 -21.83 -4.25
N LEU A 83 0.87 -20.62 -4.40
CA LEU A 83 0.10 -19.96 -3.33
C LEU A 83 -1.17 -20.76 -2.98
N GLN A 84 -1.87 -21.32 -3.96
CA GLN A 84 -3.08 -22.13 -3.74
C GLN A 84 -2.79 -23.44 -2.99
N SER A 85 -1.61 -24.06 -3.18
CA SER A 85 -1.25 -25.29 -2.48
C SER A 85 -0.87 -25.07 -1.01
N TRP A 86 -0.60 -23.82 -0.61
CA TRP A 86 -0.20 -23.50 0.76
C TRP A 86 -1.40 -23.35 1.70
N PRO A 87 -1.20 -23.59 3.01
CA PRO A 87 -2.17 -23.20 4.03
C PRO A 87 -2.43 -21.70 4.03
N TYR A 88 -3.66 -21.29 4.39
CA TYR A 88 -4.11 -19.89 4.39
C TYR A 88 -3.10 -18.92 5.04
N TRP A 89 -2.66 -19.19 6.27
CA TRP A 89 -1.77 -18.28 6.99
C TRP A 89 -0.38 -18.15 6.36
N LYS A 90 0.11 -19.20 5.69
CA LYS A 90 1.37 -19.10 4.94
C LYS A 90 1.23 -18.12 3.78
N ARG A 91 0.08 -18.12 3.08
CA ARG A 91 -0.22 -17.14 2.02
C ARG A 91 -0.33 -15.72 2.56
N VAL A 92 -1.02 -15.53 3.69
CA VAL A 92 -1.17 -14.20 4.32
C VAL A 92 0.19 -13.63 4.69
N VAL A 93 1.02 -14.41 5.39
CA VAL A 93 2.36 -13.98 5.80
C VAL A 93 3.25 -13.71 4.59
N THR A 94 3.21 -14.55 3.55
CA THR A 94 4.02 -14.31 2.35
C THR A 94 3.57 -13.08 1.59
N ILE A 95 2.28 -12.97 1.23
CA ILE A 95 1.76 -11.82 0.46
C ILE A 95 1.91 -10.52 1.28
N GLY A 96 1.60 -10.58 2.58
CA GLY A 96 1.76 -9.47 3.50
C GLY A 96 3.22 -9.05 3.65
N GLY A 97 4.14 -10.00 3.81
CA GLY A 97 5.57 -9.74 3.87
C GLY A 97 6.11 -9.11 2.57
N LEU A 98 5.68 -9.59 1.40
CA LEU A 98 6.05 -8.97 0.12
C LEU A 98 5.54 -7.52 0.04
N TYR A 99 4.33 -7.24 0.48
CA TYR A 99 3.76 -5.89 0.43
C TYR A 99 4.40 -4.94 1.47
N ILE A 100 4.50 -5.38 2.73
CA ILE A 100 4.93 -4.56 3.87
C ILE A 100 6.45 -4.41 3.88
N ILE A 101 7.17 -5.53 3.76
CA ILE A 101 8.63 -5.51 3.88
C ILE A 101 9.21 -5.02 2.56
N LEU A 102 8.99 -5.73 1.45
CA LEU A 102 9.63 -5.36 0.19
C LEU A 102 8.99 -4.13 -0.46
N GLY A 103 7.66 -4.01 -0.38
CA GLY A 103 6.93 -2.90 -0.99
C GLY A 103 7.01 -1.58 -0.23
N GLN A 104 7.45 -1.59 1.04
CA GLN A 104 7.49 -0.40 1.87
C GLN A 104 8.78 -0.29 2.67
N TRP A 105 9.00 -1.13 3.69
CA TRP A 105 10.08 -0.89 4.65
C TRP A 105 11.48 -1.01 4.03
N ALA A 106 11.70 -2.01 3.19
CA ALA A 106 12.94 -2.24 2.46
C ALA A 106 12.92 -1.61 1.06
N SER A 107 11.94 -0.75 0.76
CA SER A 107 11.90 -0.01 -0.51
C SER A 107 13.03 1.01 -0.58
N THR A 108 13.56 1.23 -1.78
CA THR A 108 14.61 2.23 -2.06
C THR A 108 14.07 3.66 -2.10
N VAL A 109 12.76 3.86 -1.94
CA VAL A 109 12.15 5.20 -1.88
C VAL A 109 12.48 5.84 -0.54
N ALA A 110 12.98 7.07 -0.56
CA ALA A 110 13.22 7.85 0.64
C ALA A 110 11.90 8.36 1.25
N GLY A 111 11.37 7.62 2.22
CA GLY A 111 10.17 8.00 2.96
C GLY A 111 10.31 7.67 4.44
N SER A 112 9.58 8.36 5.31
CA SER A 112 9.68 8.14 6.77
C SER A 112 9.32 6.71 7.21
N GLY A 113 8.57 5.97 6.39
CA GLY A 113 8.26 4.56 6.60
C GLY A 113 9.23 3.56 5.96
N THR A 114 10.38 4.00 5.44
CA THR A 114 11.38 3.14 4.78
C THR A 114 12.73 3.24 5.48
N ILE A 115 13.51 2.15 5.45
CA ILE A 115 14.86 2.12 6.04
C ILE A 115 15.78 3.10 5.32
N GLU A 116 15.65 3.21 3.99
CA GLU A 116 16.42 4.18 3.20
C GLU A 116 16.11 5.61 3.63
N GLY A 117 14.84 5.92 3.91
CA GLY A 117 14.45 7.23 4.42
C GLY A 117 15.06 7.55 5.78
N TRP A 118 15.25 6.57 6.66
CA TRP A 118 15.90 6.79 7.96
C TRP A 118 17.37 7.16 7.84
N LEU A 119 18.04 6.69 6.78
CA LEU A 119 19.43 7.00 6.49
C LEU A 119 19.60 8.42 5.93
N ILE A 120 18.72 8.85 5.02
CA ILE A 120 18.98 10.04 4.18
C ILE A 120 18.05 11.23 4.43
N LEU A 121 16.89 11.05 5.08
CA LEU A 121 15.98 12.16 5.35
C LEU A 121 16.45 13.00 6.54
N LYS A 122 16.03 14.26 6.56
CA LYS A 122 16.29 15.15 7.69
C LYS A 122 15.59 14.62 8.97
N PRO A 123 16.12 14.93 10.17
CA PRO A 123 15.62 14.38 11.44
C PRO A 123 14.13 14.61 11.69
N GLU A 124 13.55 15.72 11.21
CA GLU A 124 12.13 16.03 11.37
C GLU A 124 11.21 14.98 10.69
N PHE A 125 11.68 14.28 9.66
CA PHE A 125 10.94 13.21 8.98
C PHE A 125 11.16 11.83 9.61
N THR A 126 12.15 11.68 10.50
CA THR A 126 12.58 10.38 11.05
C THR A 126 12.39 10.26 12.56
N THR A 127 11.72 11.24 13.18
CA THR A 127 11.31 11.13 14.59
C THR A 127 10.41 9.90 14.78
N LEU A 128 10.58 9.20 15.91
CA LEU A 128 9.84 7.97 16.20
C LEU A 128 8.31 8.10 16.02
N PRO A 129 7.64 9.18 16.48
CA PRO A 129 6.20 9.35 16.24
C PRO A 129 5.83 9.41 14.76
N VAL A 130 6.65 10.08 13.93
CA VAL A 130 6.44 10.19 12.48
C VAL A 130 6.60 8.84 11.80
N VAL A 131 7.69 8.13 12.12
CA VAL A 131 7.99 6.81 11.57
C VAL A 131 6.87 5.82 11.90
N ILE A 132 6.44 5.74 13.17
CA ILE A 132 5.36 4.83 13.59
C ILE A 132 4.08 5.14 12.81
N LYS A 133 3.66 6.42 12.76
CA LYS A 133 2.45 6.82 12.04
C LYS A 133 2.51 6.46 10.55
N ALA A 134 3.66 6.67 9.90
CA ALA A 134 3.88 6.32 8.51
C ALA A 134 3.90 4.81 8.24
N MET A 135 4.44 4.00 9.16
CA MET A 135 4.53 2.55 9.00
C MET A 135 3.20 1.84 9.27
N VAL A 136 2.43 2.31 10.25
CA VAL A 136 1.17 1.67 10.68
C VAL A 136 0.15 1.60 9.55
N GLU A 137 -0.01 2.66 8.76
CA GLU A 137 -0.93 2.68 7.63
C GLU A 137 -0.62 1.53 6.66
N GLY A 138 0.62 1.47 6.17
CA GLY A 138 1.00 0.47 5.17
C GLY A 138 1.09 -0.96 5.73
N PHE A 139 1.39 -1.11 7.03
CA PHE A 139 1.28 -2.38 7.74
C PHE A 139 -0.17 -2.91 7.73
N ILE A 140 -1.14 -2.06 8.10
CA ILE A 140 -2.56 -2.44 8.10
C ILE A 140 -3.04 -2.70 6.67
N GLN A 141 -2.67 -1.87 5.69
CA GLN A 141 -2.99 -2.10 4.27
C GLN A 141 -2.51 -3.48 3.81
N GLY A 142 -1.26 -3.83 4.10
CA GLY A 142 -0.66 -5.10 3.71
C GLY A 142 -1.32 -6.30 4.38
N LEU A 143 -1.66 -6.20 5.66
CA LEU A 143 -2.37 -7.26 6.39
C LEU A 143 -3.78 -7.50 5.83
N VAL A 144 -4.57 -6.44 5.66
CA VAL A 144 -5.95 -6.58 5.16
C VAL A 144 -5.95 -7.08 3.71
N LEU A 145 -5.05 -6.54 2.87
CA LEU A 145 -4.89 -6.97 1.48
C LEU A 145 -4.53 -8.46 1.41
N SER A 146 -3.50 -8.88 2.15
CA SER A 146 -3.01 -10.26 2.12
C SER A 146 -4.05 -11.24 2.66
N ALA A 147 -4.76 -10.89 3.73
CA ALA A 147 -5.86 -11.69 4.27
C ALA A 147 -6.99 -11.88 3.25
N TRP A 148 -7.38 -10.80 2.55
CA TRP A 148 -8.41 -10.84 1.51
C TRP A 148 -7.96 -11.71 0.34
N ILE A 149 -6.78 -11.43 -0.23
CA ILE A 149 -6.30 -12.13 -1.42
C ILE A 149 -6.09 -13.61 -1.15
N SER A 150 -5.48 -13.94 0.00
CA SER A 150 -5.26 -15.33 0.42
C SER A 150 -6.54 -16.14 0.47
N LYS A 151 -7.67 -15.54 0.86
CA LYS A 151 -8.99 -16.19 0.85
C LYS A 151 -9.59 -16.25 -0.55
N SER A 152 -9.39 -15.20 -1.34
CA SER A 152 -10.02 -15.07 -2.65
C SER A 152 -9.46 -16.05 -3.68
N ILE A 153 -8.18 -16.42 -3.59
CA ILE A 153 -7.51 -17.25 -4.60
C ILE A 153 -7.98 -18.70 -4.62
N ASP A 154 -8.54 -19.23 -3.53
CA ASP A 154 -9.02 -20.62 -3.47
C ASP A 154 -10.15 -20.91 -4.48
N SER A 155 -10.90 -19.89 -4.89
CA SER A 155 -12.01 -20.05 -5.84
C SER A 155 -11.61 -19.85 -7.31
N ILE A 156 -10.33 -19.62 -7.60
CA ILE A 156 -9.82 -19.48 -8.98
C ILE A 156 -9.42 -20.85 -9.51
N LYS A 157 -9.99 -21.25 -10.64
CA LYS A 157 -9.59 -22.47 -11.34
C LYS A 157 -8.41 -22.18 -12.27
N LEU A 158 -7.33 -22.94 -12.11
CA LEU A 158 -6.16 -22.91 -12.99
C LEU A 158 -6.39 -23.73 -14.25
#